data_AF-A0A971YLQ7-F1
#
_entry.id   AF-A0A971YLQ7-F1
#
_cell.length_a   1.000
_cell.length_b   1.000
_cell.length_c   1.000
_cell.angle_alpha   90.00
_cell.angle_beta   90.00
_cell.angle_gamma   90.00
#
_symmetry.space_group_name_H-M   'P 1'
#
loop_
_entity.id
_entity.type
_entity.pdbx_description
1 polymer ?
#
loop_
_entity_poly.entity_id
_entity_poly.type
_entity_poly.pdbx_seq_one_letter_code
_entity_poly.pdbx_strand_id
1 'polypeptide(L)'
;MVIYVVQRGDTIGSIADKFGVTVFRLVQDNGLANPNELVEGQALVITYPYKTHLVEEGDTLSGIAQRYNISLMQLYRNNPFLSDRDYIMPGEELVISYNTIGKTVVAGYAYPFINSGTLAKTLPYLTYLFIVNYKIIDEGNLLSSYDDTDIINQALSYAAIPIMGVTAVSPSGEMDVEAVFNLLINQSYQERFIDNIINRLRTSGYYGVNFFVSALSESNQTLYFELLRKLSNRIRSEGYLLFTTVNPGFAFSNSDVSFRRIDYSDVRNMVDGVIFIRELRAGFQGPPRPITSVSISDELFDYLIPTIPSESIYIEIPLLSYDWELPYSSDTSIRCMALSSAVSLAYDVGAVIRFDENSMTPFFMYRNTYPLNQKDHIVWFIDARTINTMLHLAAGKCMAGASIWNIMIYFQQMWSVLVSQYDVIKYLPE
;
A
#
# COMPACT_ATOMS: atom_id res chain seq x y z
N MET A 1 -16.96 -10.92 -6.19
CA MET A 1 -16.16 -10.52 -7.37
C MET A 1 -15.55 -11.76 -8.02
N VAL A 2 -15.01 -11.63 -9.23
CA VAL A 2 -14.20 -12.64 -9.93
C VAL A 2 -12.97 -11.96 -10.52
N ILE A 3 -11.81 -12.65 -10.54
CA ILE A 3 -10.63 -12.20 -11.29
C ILE A 3 -10.54 -13.01 -12.57
N TYR A 4 -10.58 -12.34 -13.71
CA TYR A 4 -10.48 -12.94 -15.03
C TYR A 4 -9.10 -12.66 -15.63
N VAL A 5 -8.47 -13.68 -16.21
CA VAL A 5 -7.20 -13.55 -16.92
C VAL A 5 -7.51 -13.50 -18.42
N VAL A 6 -7.20 -12.37 -19.04
CA VAL A 6 -7.41 -12.11 -20.47
C VAL A 6 -6.76 -13.21 -21.31
N GLN A 7 -7.53 -13.78 -22.22
CA GLN A 7 -7.10 -14.77 -23.19
C GLN A 7 -6.89 -14.10 -24.56
N ARG A 8 -6.11 -14.76 -25.42
CA ARG A 8 -5.90 -14.29 -26.79
C ARG A 8 -7.23 -14.14 -27.53
N GLY A 9 -7.48 -12.95 -28.06
CA GLY A 9 -8.68 -12.63 -28.84
C GLY A 9 -9.85 -12.11 -28.00
N ASP A 10 -9.72 -12.02 -26.68
CA ASP A 10 -10.71 -11.36 -25.85
C ASP A 10 -10.80 -9.86 -26.19
N THR A 11 -12.02 -9.33 -26.07
CA THR A 11 -12.30 -7.88 -26.11
C THR A 11 -13.00 -7.49 -24.82
N ILE A 12 -12.99 -6.20 -24.48
CA ILE A 12 -13.72 -5.73 -23.30
C ILE A 12 -15.21 -6.07 -23.37
N GLY A 13 -15.82 -6.02 -24.57
CA GLY A 13 -17.21 -6.38 -24.81
C GLY A 13 -17.46 -7.87 -24.61
N SER A 14 -16.65 -8.75 -25.19
CA SER A 14 -16.84 -10.21 -25.05
C SER A 14 -16.66 -10.68 -23.61
N ILE A 15 -15.76 -10.04 -22.84
CA ILE A 15 -15.59 -10.31 -21.41
C ILE A 15 -16.82 -9.80 -20.64
N ALA A 16 -17.27 -8.56 -20.88
CA ALA A 16 -18.43 -7.99 -20.22
C ALA A 16 -19.69 -8.87 -20.43
N ASP A 17 -19.95 -9.29 -21.67
CA ASP A 17 -21.05 -10.19 -22.03
C ASP A 17 -20.95 -11.55 -21.32
N LYS A 18 -19.74 -12.15 -21.32
CA LYS A 18 -19.49 -13.46 -20.67
C LYS A 18 -19.83 -13.45 -19.18
N PHE A 19 -19.60 -12.34 -18.51
CA PHE A 19 -19.82 -12.20 -17.07
C PHE A 19 -21.10 -11.45 -16.70
N GLY A 20 -21.89 -11.01 -17.69
CA GLY A 20 -23.15 -10.30 -17.45
C GLY A 20 -22.96 -8.95 -16.76
N VAL A 21 -21.85 -8.26 -17.02
CA VAL A 21 -21.57 -6.91 -16.50
C VAL A 21 -21.53 -5.91 -17.65
N THR A 22 -21.66 -4.61 -17.35
CA THR A 22 -21.52 -3.58 -18.39
C THR A 22 -20.05 -3.33 -18.71
N VAL A 23 -19.75 -2.97 -19.97
CA VAL A 23 -18.41 -2.51 -20.37
C VAL A 23 -17.96 -1.32 -19.50
N PHE A 24 -18.88 -0.40 -19.20
CA PHE A 24 -18.60 0.74 -18.33
C PHE A 24 -18.12 0.30 -16.95
N ARG A 25 -18.84 -0.61 -16.27
CA ARG A 25 -18.42 -1.15 -14.97
C ARG A 25 -17.08 -1.84 -15.08
N LEU A 26 -16.88 -2.69 -16.09
CA LEU A 26 -15.63 -3.44 -16.24
C LEU A 26 -14.43 -2.52 -16.45
N VAL A 27 -14.59 -1.43 -17.22
CA VAL A 27 -13.57 -0.40 -17.41
C VAL A 27 -13.30 0.37 -16.11
N GLN A 28 -14.36 0.75 -15.38
CA GLN A 28 -14.25 1.47 -14.11
C GLN A 28 -13.62 0.62 -13.01
N ASP A 29 -13.98 -0.66 -12.87
CA ASP A 29 -13.43 -1.57 -11.86
C ASP A 29 -11.94 -1.83 -12.08
N ASN A 30 -11.44 -1.61 -13.29
CA ASN A 30 -10.06 -1.90 -13.68
C ASN A 30 -9.22 -0.65 -13.99
N GLY A 31 -9.82 0.54 -14.01
CA GLY A 31 -9.12 1.78 -14.35
C GLY A 31 -8.48 1.72 -15.74
N LEU A 32 -9.14 1.08 -16.71
CA LEU A 32 -8.58 0.90 -18.05
C LEU A 32 -8.59 2.23 -18.80
N ALA A 33 -7.40 2.80 -19.02
CA ALA A 33 -7.24 4.00 -19.85
C ALA A 33 -7.68 3.74 -21.30
N ASN A 34 -7.27 2.59 -21.85
CA ASN A 34 -7.59 2.18 -23.22
C ASN A 34 -8.25 0.79 -23.21
N PRO A 35 -9.60 0.70 -23.22
CA PRO A 35 -10.32 -0.58 -23.15
C PRO A 35 -10.09 -1.54 -24.33
N ASN A 36 -9.50 -1.06 -25.43
CA ASN A 36 -9.20 -1.85 -26.62
C ASN A 36 -7.78 -2.45 -26.59
N GLU A 37 -6.96 -2.10 -25.60
CA GLU A 37 -5.56 -2.51 -25.49
C GLU A 37 -5.38 -3.59 -24.41
N LEU A 38 -6.16 -4.67 -24.52
CA LEU A 38 -6.05 -5.80 -23.60
C LEU A 38 -4.82 -6.66 -23.92
N VAL A 39 -4.10 -7.07 -22.88
CA VAL A 39 -2.90 -7.92 -22.99
C VAL A 39 -3.22 -9.35 -22.57
N GLU A 40 -2.80 -10.34 -23.34
CA GLU A 40 -2.91 -11.75 -22.94
C GLU A 40 -2.21 -11.96 -21.58
N GLY A 41 -2.92 -12.56 -20.61
CA GLY A 41 -2.43 -12.74 -19.25
C GLY A 41 -2.69 -11.58 -18.28
N GLN A 42 -3.23 -10.45 -18.75
CA GLN A 42 -3.68 -9.34 -17.91
C GLN A 42 -4.82 -9.79 -17.00
N ALA A 43 -4.76 -9.43 -15.72
CA ALA A 43 -5.84 -9.68 -14.77
C ALA A 43 -6.86 -8.54 -14.74
N LEU A 44 -8.13 -8.86 -14.90
CA LEU A 44 -9.27 -7.96 -14.76
C LEU A 44 -10.14 -8.36 -13.57
N VAL A 45 -10.52 -7.40 -12.77
CA VAL A 45 -11.46 -7.53 -11.65
C VAL A 45 -12.87 -7.33 -12.18
N ILE A 46 -13.76 -8.27 -11.85
CA ILE A 46 -15.17 -8.22 -12.20
C ILE A 46 -15.96 -8.17 -10.91
N THR A 47 -16.56 -7.02 -10.61
CA THR A 47 -17.35 -6.85 -9.40
C THR A 47 -18.84 -7.10 -9.66
N TYR A 48 -19.53 -7.55 -8.60
CA TYR A 48 -20.97 -7.77 -8.60
C TYR A 48 -21.53 -7.04 -7.38
N PRO A 49 -21.99 -5.78 -7.54
CA PRO A 49 -22.69 -5.07 -6.49
C PRO A 49 -23.83 -5.92 -5.92
N TYR A 50 -23.93 -6.00 -4.60
CA TYR A 50 -25.08 -6.61 -3.94
C TYR A 50 -26.30 -5.71 -4.03
N LYS A 51 -26.08 -4.39 -3.91
CA LYS A 51 -27.11 -3.38 -3.98
C LYS A 51 -26.63 -2.16 -4.74
N THR A 52 -27.45 -1.70 -5.67
CA THR A 52 -27.27 -0.44 -6.40
C THR A 52 -28.44 0.50 -6.14
N HIS A 53 -28.25 1.76 -6.48
CA HIS A 53 -29.24 2.81 -6.42
C HIS A 53 -29.17 3.61 -7.73
N LEU A 54 -30.32 3.76 -8.39
CA LEU A 54 -30.45 4.64 -9.55
C LEU A 54 -30.80 6.04 -9.05
N VAL A 55 -29.95 7.01 -9.33
CA VAL A 55 -30.12 8.39 -8.87
C VAL A 55 -31.40 8.99 -9.44
N GLU A 56 -32.23 9.55 -8.59
CA GLU A 56 -33.46 10.26 -8.93
C GLU A 56 -33.29 11.78 -8.82
N GLU A 57 -34.24 12.54 -9.38
CA GLU A 57 -34.22 14.00 -9.26
C GLU A 57 -34.37 14.42 -7.78
N GLY A 58 -33.46 15.28 -7.32
CA GLY A 58 -33.42 15.75 -5.93
C GLY A 58 -32.63 14.88 -4.96
N ASP A 59 -32.10 13.73 -5.41
CA ASP A 59 -31.21 12.94 -4.58
C ASP A 59 -29.90 13.71 -4.27
N THR A 60 -29.36 13.45 -3.08
CA THR A 60 -28.04 13.91 -2.64
C THR A 60 -27.25 12.73 -2.12
N LEU A 61 -25.91 12.80 -2.16
CA LEU A 61 -25.06 11.72 -1.62
C LEU A 61 -25.35 11.43 -0.15
N SER A 62 -25.57 12.47 0.67
CA SER A 62 -25.93 12.32 2.09
C SER A 62 -27.32 11.71 2.28
N GLY A 63 -28.31 12.11 1.48
CA GLY A 63 -29.65 11.54 1.51
C GLY A 63 -29.68 10.07 1.10
N ILE A 64 -28.90 9.70 0.08
CA ILE A 64 -28.72 8.31 -0.36
C ILE A 64 -28.04 7.49 0.74
N ALA A 65 -26.92 7.99 1.30
CA ALA A 65 -26.20 7.31 2.37
C ALA A 65 -27.12 7.04 3.58
N GLN A 66 -27.90 8.05 4.01
CA GLN A 66 -28.88 7.91 5.09
C GLN A 66 -29.99 6.91 4.75
N ARG A 67 -30.55 6.96 3.53
CA ARG A 67 -31.61 6.05 3.06
C ARG A 67 -31.19 4.58 3.16
N TYR A 68 -29.93 4.30 2.85
CA TYR A 68 -29.40 2.94 2.89
C TYR A 68 -28.67 2.58 4.18
N ASN A 69 -28.63 3.48 5.16
CA ASN A 69 -27.89 3.32 6.42
C ASN A 69 -26.42 2.91 6.18
N ILE A 70 -25.79 3.57 5.20
CA ILE A 70 -24.36 3.46 4.94
C ILE A 70 -23.68 4.79 5.22
N SER A 71 -22.38 4.74 5.42
CA SER A 71 -21.58 5.93 5.63
C SER A 71 -21.24 6.62 4.31
N LEU A 72 -20.93 7.93 4.35
CA LEU A 72 -20.57 8.67 3.14
C LEU A 72 -19.24 8.15 2.57
N MET A 73 -18.28 7.76 3.43
CA MET A 73 -17.03 7.15 2.97
C MET A 73 -17.29 5.81 2.29
N GLN A 74 -18.23 4.99 2.77
CA GLN A 74 -18.61 3.77 2.07
C GLN A 74 -19.20 4.06 0.69
N LEU A 75 -20.05 5.09 0.56
CA LEU A 75 -20.60 5.48 -0.74
C LEU A 75 -19.51 5.96 -1.70
N TYR A 76 -18.56 6.78 -1.24
CA TYR A 76 -17.41 7.20 -2.05
C TYR A 76 -16.49 6.04 -2.43
N ARG A 77 -16.18 5.14 -1.50
CA ARG A 77 -15.38 3.93 -1.77
C ARG A 77 -15.97 3.06 -2.87
N ASN A 78 -17.29 2.93 -2.88
CA ASN A 78 -17.99 2.10 -3.85
C ASN A 78 -18.13 2.79 -5.22
N ASN A 79 -17.93 4.10 -5.28
CA ASN A 79 -18.14 4.92 -6.47
C ASN A 79 -16.98 5.92 -6.64
N PRO A 80 -15.75 5.46 -6.91
CA PRO A 80 -14.55 6.30 -6.90
C PRO A 80 -14.55 7.41 -7.94
N PHE A 81 -15.33 7.31 -9.02
CA PHE A 81 -15.49 8.41 -9.99
C PHE A 81 -16.13 9.66 -9.36
N LEU A 82 -16.78 9.55 -8.19
CA LEU A 82 -17.29 10.70 -7.44
C LEU A 82 -16.17 11.57 -6.87
N SER A 83 -14.93 11.10 -6.78
CA SER A 83 -13.80 11.99 -6.41
C SER A 83 -13.49 13.03 -7.47
N ASP A 84 -13.92 12.77 -8.71
CA ASP A 84 -13.59 13.59 -9.86
C ASP A 84 -14.65 14.69 -10.08
N ARG A 85 -15.76 14.68 -9.32
CA ARG A 85 -16.86 15.66 -9.38
C ARG A 85 -17.73 15.72 -8.12
N ASP A 86 -18.23 16.90 -7.78
CA ASP A 86 -19.07 17.12 -6.58
C ASP A 86 -20.59 16.91 -6.81
N TYR A 87 -21.00 16.28 -7.92
CA TYR A 87 -22.42 16.14 -8.26
C TYR A 87 -22.76 14.76 -8.84
N ILE A 88 -24.01 14.36 -8.65
CA ILE A 88 -24.63 13.14 -9.20
C ILE A 88 -25.68 13.51 -10.24
N MET A 89 -25.90 12.64 -11.22
CA MET A 89 -26.85 12.87 -12.31
C MET A 89 -28.05 11.91 -12.22
N PRO A 90 -29.30 12.37 -12.42
CA PRO A 90 -30.44 11.45 -12.54
C PRO A 90 -30.20 10.37 -13.61
N GLY A 91 -30.51 9.12 -13.27
CA GLY A 91 -30.25 7.94 -14.11
C GLY A 91 -28.84 7.35 -13.96
N GLU A 92 -27.97 7.95 -13.15
CA GLU A 92 -26.69 7.36 -12.77
C GLU A 92 -26.88 6.20 -11.78
N GLU A 93 -26.17 5.09 -11.98
CA GLU A 93 -26.19 3.97 -11.05
C GLU A 93 -25.03 4.07 -10.05
N LEU A 94 -25.36 4.18 -8.77
CA LEU A 94 -24.40 4.13 -7.66
C LEU A 94 -24.41 2.76 -6.98
N VAL A 95 -23.22 2.27 -6.64
CA VAL A 95 -23.06 1.07 -5.82
C VAL A 95 -23.24 1.43 -4.35
N ILE A 96 -24.19 0.75 -3.70
CA ILE A 96 -24.48 0.95 -2.27
C ILE A 96 -23.69 -0.04 -1.43
N SER A 97 -23.63 -1.30 -1.85
CA SER A 97 -22.89 -2.34 -1.12
C SER A 97 -22.46 -3.51 -2.00
N TYR A 98 -21.46 -4.22 -1.52
CA TYR A 98 -21.04 -5.54 -2.01
C TYR A 98 -21.39 -6.62 -0.98
N ASN A 99 -21.28 -7.88 -1.38
CA ASN A 99 -21.33 -9.00 -0.45
C ASN A 99 -19.93 -9.23 0.14
N THR A 100 -19.63 -8.56 1.26
CA THR A 100 -18.33 -8.60 1.92
C THR A 100 -18.19 -9.87 2.79
N ILE A 101 -16.96 -10.33 2.96
CA ILE A 101 -16.59 -11.50 3.78
C ILE A 101 -16.09 -11.11 5.17
N GLY A 102 -15.94 -9.81 5.44
CA GLY A 102 -15.50 -9.31 6.74
C GLY A 102 -15.19 -7.83 6.73
N LYS A 103 -14.58 -7.38 7.84
CA LYS A 103 -14.07 -6.02 7.99
C LYS A 103 -12.55 -6.03 8.01
N THR A 104 -11.93 -4.95 7.56
CA THR A 104 -10.47 -4.83 7.60
C THR A 104 -10.03 -3.40 7.89
N VAL A 105 -8.88 -3.27 8.55
CA VAL A 105 -8.19 -2.00 8.73
C VAL A 105 -7.27 -1.78 7.54
N VAL A 106 -7.25 -0.57 6.99
CA VAL A 106 -6.38 -0.24 5.86
C VAL A 106 -5.52 0.96 6.20
N ALA A 107 -4.21 0.79 6.12
CA ALA A 107 -3.25 1.86 6.18
C ALA A 107 -2.68 2.15 4.78
N GLY A 108 -2.32 3.40 4.51
CA GLY A 108 -1.63 3.78 3.27
C GLY A 108 -0.49 4.73 3.55
N TYR A 109 0.65 4.53 2.91
CA TYR A 109 1.78 5.46 3.00
C TYR A 109 1.69 6.54 1.91
N ALA A 110 1.87 7.80 2.30
CA ALA A 110 1.96 8.92 1.36
C ALA A 110 3.07 9.89 1.79
N TYR A 111 3.56 10.67 0.84
CA TYR A 111 4.36 11.87 1.11
C TYR A 111 3.46 13.11 1.03
N PRO A 112 3.81 14.22 1.70
CA PRO A 112 2.98 15.42 1.69
C PRO A 112 2.72 16.02 0.29
N PHE A 113 3.60 15.75 -0.68
CA PHE A 113 3.46 16.22 -2.07
C PHE A 113 2.58 15.32 -2.96
N ILE A 114 1.78 14.42 -2.38
CA ILE A 114 0.79 13.64 -3.12
C ILE A 114 -0.19 14.54 -3.88
N ASN A 115 -0.59 14.13 -5.09
CA ASN A 115 -1.63 14.83 -5.83
C ASN A 115 -2.95 14.82 -5.04
N SER A 116 -3.55 16.00 -4.85
CA SER A 116 -4.78 16.15 -4.06
C SER A 116 -5.96 15.30 -4.57
N GLY A 117 -6.09 15.14 -5.90
CA GLY A 117 -7.11 14.28 -6.49
C GLY A 117 -6.87 12.80 -6.21
N THR A 118 -5.62 12.33 -6.36
CA THR A 118 -5.22 10.97 -5.95
C THR A 118 -5.50 10.73 -4.47
N LEU A 119 -5.19 11.71 -3.61
CA LEU A 119 -5.43 11.62 -2.19
C LEU A 119 -6.93 11.56 -1.87
N ALA A 120 -7.73 12.48 -2.40
CA ALA A 120 -9.20 12.49 -2.26
C ALA A 120 -9.83 11.17 -2.69
N LYS A 121 -9.37 10.62 -3.82
CA LYS A 121 -9.84 9.33 -4.35
C LYS A 121 -9.44 8.14 -3.48
N THR A 122 -8.35 8.25 -2.72
CA THR A 122 -7.82 7.13 -1.91
C THR A 122 -8.31 7.16 -0.46
N LEU A 123 -8.46 8.34 0.15
CA LEU A 123 -8.84 8.50 1.55
C LEU A 123 -10.12 7.76 2.00
N PRO A 124 -11.18 7.62 1.18
CA PRO A 124 -12.34 6.81 1.55
C PRO A 124 -11.95 5.37 1.95
N TYR A 125 -10.90 4.82 1.34
CA TYR A 125 -10.39 3.46 1.55
C TYR A 125 -9.48 3.30 2.76
N LEU A 126 -9.09 4.36 3.47
CA LEU A 126 -8.07 4.29 4.51
C LEU A 126 -8.64 4.47 5.91
N THR A 127 -8.28 3.57 6.83
CA THR A 127 -8.40 3.79 8.28
C THR A 127 -7.29 4.71 8.78
N TYR A 128 -6.05 4.46 8.33
CA TYR A 128 -4.87 5.23 8.71
C TYR A 128 -4.15 5.78 7.47
N LEU A 129 -3.69 7.02 7.54
CA LEU A 129 -2.79 7.61 6.57
C LEU A 129 -1.42 7.83 7.22
N PHE A 130 -0.42 7.08 6.78
CA PHE A 130 0.95 7.19 7.25
C PHE A 130 1.70 8.24 6.40
N ILE A 131 1.91 9.43 6.94
CA ILE A 131 2.49 10.57 6.22
C ILE A 131 4.00 10.60 6.45
N VAL A 132 4.77 10.16 5.46
CA VAL A 132 6.24 10.08 5.54
C VAL A 132 6.84 11.45 5.22
N ASN A 133 7.27 12.18 6.25
CA ASN A 133 7.78 13.56 6.10
C ASN A 133 9.01 13.87 6.98
N TYR A 134 9.17 13.18 8.12
CA TYR A 134 10.18 13.53 9.11
C TYR A 134 11.38 12.61 9.00
N LYS A 135 12.52 13.18 8.58
CA LYS A 135 13.81 12.49 8.53
C LYS A 135 14.57 12.66 9.84
N ILE A 136 15.10 11.57 10.38
CA ILE A 136 16.05 11.59 11.50
C ILE A 136 17.34 12.24 11.02
N ILE A 137 17.80 13.24 11.75
CA ILE A 137 19.09 13.90 11.56
C ILE A 137 19.86 13.93 12.89
N ASP A 138 21.03 14.58 12.91
CA ASP A 138 21.94 14.57 14.05
C ASP A 138 21.32 15.02 15.37
N GLU A 139 21.91 14.52 16.46
CA GLU A 139 21.57 14.84 17.86
C GLU A 139 20.11 14.57 18.26
N GLY A 140 19.42 13.69 17.53
CA GLY A 140 18.00 13.37 17.77
C GLY A 140 17.04 14.44 17.23
N ASN A 141 17.49 15.30 16.32
CA ASN A 141 16.61 16.25 15.65
C ASN A 141 15.86 15.60 14.48
N LEU A 142 14.79 16.27 14.05
CA LEU A 142 13.97 15.86 12.90
C LEU A 142 13.99 16.96 11.85
N LEU A 143 14.17 16.56 10.61
CA LEU A 143 14.04 17.44 9.45
C LEU A 143 12.73 17.11 8.71
N SER A 144 11.86 18.11 8.58
CA SER A 144 10.67 18.05 7.73
C SER A 144 11.02 18.63 6.35
N SER A 145 10.69 17.92 5.28
CA SER A 145 10.96 18.41 3.91
C SER A 145 9.80 19.18 3.30
N TYR A 146 8.57 18.99 3.80
CA TYR A 146 7.36 19.59 3.26
C TYR A 146 6.41 20.03 4.37
N ASP A 147 5.50 20.95 4.04
CA ASP A 147 4.33 21.24 4.87
C ASP A 147 3.31 20.10 4.71
N ASP A 148 2.83 19.57 5.83
CA ASP A 148 1.87 18.46 5.89
C ASP A 148 0.48 18.89 6.39
N THR A 149 0.24 20.19 6.56
CA THR A 149 -1.03 20.72 7.06
C THR A 149 -2.22 20.31 6.20
N ASP A 150 -2.13 20.46 4.88
CA ASP A 150 -3.23 20.16 3.96
C ASP A 150 -3.57 18.67 3.89
N ILE A 151 -2.55 17.80 3.83
CA ILE A 151 -2.74 16.35 3.79
C ILE A 151 -3.34 15.82 5.10
N ILE A 152 -2.95 16.38 6.26
CA ILE A 152 -3.54 16.06 7.56
C ILE A 152 -5.02 16.47 7.59
N ASN A 153 -5.33 17.71 7.21
CA ASN A 153 -6.70 18.21 7.20
C ASN A 153 -7.60 17.42 6.24
N GLN A 154 -7.08 17.09 5.05
CA GLN A 154 -7.82 16.27 4.09
C GLN A 154 -8.06 14.86 4.65
N ALA A 155 -7.06 14.22 5.27
CA ALA A 155 -7.24 12.91 5.89
C ALA A 155 -8.37 12.91 6.95
N LEU A 156 -8.37 13.91 7.83
CA LEU A 156 -9.39 14.08 8.86
C LEU A 156 -10.79 14.28 8.28
N SER A 157 -10.92 15.06 7.19
CA SER A 157 -12.22 15.28 6.52
C SER A 157 -12.81 14.02 5.87
N TYR A 158 -11.99 12.98 5.67
CA TYR A 158 -12.41 11.67 5.17
C TYR A 158 -12.41 10.59 6.26
N ALA A 159 -12.35 10.98 7.54
CA ALA A 159 -12.28 10.08 8.68
C ALA A 159 -11.08 9.08 8.61
N ALA A 160 -10.00 9.44 7.91
CA ALA A 160 -8.75 8.70 7.91
C ALA A 160 -7.81 9.31 8.96
N ILE A 161 -7.29 8.48 9.85
CA ILE A 161 -6.44 8.93 10.96
C ILE A 161 -5.03 9.23 10.44
N PRO A 162 -4.54 10.48 10.48
CA PRO A 162 -3.18 10.81 10.08
C PRO A 162 -2.18 10.37 11.16
N ILE A 163 -1.13 9.66 10.74
CA ILE A 163 -0.03 9.18 11.59
C ILE A 163 1.29 9.72 11.05
N MET A 164 2.09 10.32 11.93
CA MET A 164 3.36 10.96 11.61
C MET A 164 4.42 9.91 11.27
N GLY A 165 4.86 9.85 10.02
CA GLY A 165 5.94 8.95 9.59
C GLY A 165 7.32 9.53 9.87
N VAL A 166 8.11 8.84 10.71
CA VAL A 166 9.47 9.19 11.09
C VAL A 166 10.45 8.13 10.60
N THR A 167 11.41 8.52 9.76
CA THR A 167 12.32 7.60 9.06
C THR A 167 13.75 8.12 9.00
N ALA A 168 14.73 7.23 8.88
CA ALA A 168 16.12 7.62 8.59
C ALA A 168 16.41 7.74 7.09
N VAL A 169 15.49 7.26 6.25
CA VAL A 169 15.67 7.13 4.81
C VAL A 169 14.97 8.28 4.09
N SER A 170 15.69 8.97 3.20
CA SER A 170 15.11 10.01 2.35
C SER A 170 14.12 9.42 1.34
N PRO A 171 13.29 10.25 0.68
CA PRO A 171 12.48 9.80 -0.45
C PRO A 171 13.30 9.22 -1.62
N SER A 172 14.57 9.61 -1.78
CA SER A 172 15.51 9.05 -2.77
C SER A 172 16.14 7.72 -2.34
N GLY A 173 15.90 7.25 -1.11
CA GLY A 173 16.46 6.01 -0.58
C GLY A 173 17.77 6.19 0.19
N GLU A 174 18.25 7.41 0.37
CA GLU A 174 19.49 7.71 1.09
C GLU A 174 19.28 7.66 2.60
N MET A 175 20.12 6.89 3.30
CA MET A 175 20.06 6.73 4.75
C MET A 175 21.28 7.38 5.41
N ASP A 176 21.03 8.14 6.47
CA ASP A 176 22.10 8.63 7.35
C ASP A 176 22.38 7.60 8.45
N VAL A 177 23.30 6.68 8.16
CA VAL A 177 23.62 5.56 9.06
C VAL A 177 24.26 6.07 10.36
N GLU A 178 25.03 7.16 10.30
CA GLU A 178 25.70 7.73 11.46
C GLU A 178 24.69 8.40 12.40
N ALA A 179 23.78 9.21 11.87
CA ALA A 179 22.73 9.83 12.68
C ALA A 179 21.87 8.78 13.40
N VAL A 180 21.51 7.68 12.72
CA VAL A 180 20.78 6.56 13.32
C VAL A 180 21.59 5.90 14.42
N PHE A 181 22.84 5.52 14.13
CA PHE A 181 23.69 4.84 15.12
C PHE A 181 23.89 5.71 16.37
N ASN A 182 24.17 7.00 16.19
CA ASN A 182 24.33 7.96 17.29
C ASN A 182 23.05 8.14 18.10
N LEU A 183 21.88 8.18 17.46
CA LEU A 183 20.58 8.21 18.14
C LEU A 183 20.39 6.95 19.01
N LEU A 184 20.77 5.78 18.51
CA LEU A 184 20.57 4.51 19.21
C LEU A 184 21.44 4.38 20.47
N ILE A 185 22.64 4.96 20.50
CA ILE A 185 23.57 4.81 21.63
C ILE A 185 23.56 5.98 22.62
N ASN A 186 23.06 7.16 22.23
CA ASN A 186 23.14 8.37 23.05
C ASN A 186 21.81 8.71 23.73
N GLN A 187 21.75 8.56 25.06
CA GLN A 187 20.54 8.80 25.83
C GLN A 187 20.00 10.23 25.67
N SER A 188 20.86 11.25 25.62
CA SER A 188 20.43 12.65 25.44
C SER A 188 19.79 12.88 24.07
N TYR A 189 20.26 12.16 23.04
CA TYR A 189 19.67 12.24 21.69
C TYR A 189 18.33 11.51 21.64
N GLN A 190 18.19 10.38 22.34
CA GLN A 190 16.91 9.66 22.46
C GLN A 190 15.84 10.53 23.13
N GLU A 191 16.16 11.19 24.26
CA GLU A 191 15.21 12.08 24.94
C GLU A 191 14.80 13.23 24.03
N ARG A 192 15.76 13.88 23.36
CA ARG A 192 15.46 14.98 22.42
C ARG A 192 14.61 14.53 21.25
N PHE A 193 14.91 13.36 20.69
CA PHE A 193 14.14 12.75 19.60
C PHE A 193 12.68 12.51 20.01
N ILE A 194 12.46 11.92 21.19
CA ILE A 194 11.11 11.67 21.71
C ILE A 194 10.39 12.99 21.99
N ASP A 195 11.05 13.96 22.60
CA ASP A 195 10.48 15.29 22.89
C ASP A 195 10.10 16.03 21.60
N ASN A 196 10.95 15.96 20.56
CA ASN A 196 10.66 16.55 19.25
C ASN A 196 9.42 15.93 18.59
N ILE A 197 9.26 14.59 18.68
CA ILE A 197 8.04 13.91 18.19
C ILE A 197 6.82 14.40 18.97
N ILE A 198 6.86 14.37 20.31
CA ILE A 198 5.71 14.76 21.15
C ILE A 198 5.33 16.23 20.93
N ASN A 199 6.30 17.12 20.83
CA ASN A 199 6.06 18.53 20.55
C ASN A 199 5.38 18.71 19.18
N ARG A 200 5.80 17.95 18.17
CA ARG A 200 5.12 17.97 16.87
C ARG A 200 3.70 17.43 16.96
N LEU A 201 3.49 16.28 17.61
CA LEU A 201 2.15 15.70 17.79
C LEU A 201 1.19 16.68 18.49
N ARG A 202 1.62 17.34 19.57
CA ARG A 202 0.81 18.33 20.31
C ARG A 202 0.44 19.58 19.51
N THR A 203 1.22 19.92 18.48
CA THR A 203 1.05 21.14 17.68
C THR A 203 0.51 20.86 16.28
N SER A 204 0.14 19.61 15.99
CA SER A 204 -0.36 19.17 14.70
C SER A 204 -1.66 18.39 14.85
N GLY A 205 -2.26 17.98 13.73
CA GLY A 205 -3.46 17.12 13.72
C GLY A 205 -3.17 15.62 13.72
N TYR A 206 -1.93 15.19 14.01
CA TYR A 206 -1.55 13.78 14.04
C TYR A 206 -2.11 13.06 15.27
N TYR A 207 -2.54 11.81 15.09
CA TYR A 207 -3.06 10.95 16.15
C TYR A 207 -2.03 9.95 16.68
N GLY A 208 -0.84 9.95 16.11
CA GLY A 208 0.21 9.01 16.46
C GLY A 208 1.43 9.14 15.59
N VAL A 209 2.39 8.25 15.82
CA VAL A 209 3.65 8.18 15.10
C VAL A 209 3.87 6.77 14.55
N ASN A 210 4.40 6.69 13.33
CA ASN A 210 4.93 5.48 12.73
C ASN A 210 6.46 5.61 12.69
N PHE A 211 7.16 4.83 13.50
CA PHE A 211 8.61 4.83 13.56
C PHE A 211 9.19 3.74 12.64
N PHE A 212 9.98 4.16 11.64
CA PHE A 212 10.64 3.25 10.71
C PHE A 212 11.98 2.77 11.27
N VAL A 213 12.05 1.47 11.57
CA VAL A 213 13.28 0.81 11.99
C VAL A 213 14.15 0.56 10.76
N SER A 214 15.31 1.20 10.72
CA SER A 214 16.21 1.21 9.56
C SER A 214 17.42 0.30 9.77
N ALA A 215 17.75 -0.55 8.81
CA ALA A 215 18.94 -1.43 8.87
C ALA A 215 19.03 -2.29 10.15
N LEU A 216 17.92 -2.91 10.56
CA LEU A 216 17.88 -3.80 11.71
C LEU A 216 18.78 -5.04 11.51
N SER A 217 19.61 -5.33 12.51
CA SER A 217 20.55 -6.45 12.53
C SER A 217 20.57 -7.12 13.91
N GLU A 218 21.15 -8.32 13.97
CA GLU A 218 21.34 -9.02 15.24
C GLU A 218 22.18 -8.20 16.25
N SER A 219 23.08 -7.37 15.75
CA SER A 219 23.98 -6.54 16.56
C SER A 219 23.34 -5.25 17.10
N ASN A 220 22.28 -4.73 16.46
CA ASN A 220 21.66 -3.46 16.88
C ASN A 220 20.20 -3.61 17.37
N GLN A 221 19.61 -4.80 17.28
CA GLN A 221 18.20 -5.05 17.67
C GLN A 221 17.88 -4.59 19.11
N THR A 222 18.76 -4.85 20.07
CA THR A 222 18.56 -4.45 21.47
C THR A 222 18.44 -2.93 21.61
N LEU A 223 19.32 -2.18 20.93
CA LEU A 223 19.29 -0.72 20.98
C LEU A 223 18.01 -0.15 20.37
N TYR A 224 17.55 -0.75 19.26
CA TYR A 224 16.29 -0.37 18.63
C TYR A 224 15.09 -0.63 19.53
N PHE A 225 15.02 -1.79 20.16
CA PHE A 225 13.90 -2.14 21.03
C PHE A 225 13.92 -1.38 22.36
N GLU A 226 15.08 -0.98 22.86
CA GLU A 226 15.17 -0.05 23.98
C GLU A 226 14.65 1.35 23.63
N LEU A 227 15.05 1.89 22.47
CA LEU A 227 14.52 3.16 21.97
C LEU A 227 12.99 3.07 21.74
N LEU A 228 12.52 1.99 21.10
CA LEU A 228 11.10 1.76 20.85
C LEU A 228 10.31 1.66 22.16
N ARG A 229 10.85 1.01 23.20
CA ARG A 229 10.24 0.93 24.53
C ARG A 229 10.11 2.31 25.17
N LYS A 230 11.15 3.14 25.11
CA LYS A 230 11.11 4.53 25.63
C LYS A 230 10.09 5.37 24.87
N LEU A 231 10.12 5.30 23.54
CA LEU A 231 9.17 5.99 22.67
C LEU A 231 7.73 5.56 22.99
N SER A 232 7.47 4.26 23.08
CA SER A 232 6.16 3.70 23.43
C SER A 232 5.60 4.25 24.72
N ASN A 233 6.37 4.18 25.81
CA ASN A 233 5.93 4.67 27.11
C ASN A 233 5.54 6.15 27.08
N ARG A 234 6.34 6.98 26.40
CA ARG A 234 6.16 8.44 26.31
C ARG A 234 5.04 8.85 25.35
N ILE A 235 4.89 8.18 24.21
CA ILE A 235 3.83 8.46 23.23
C ILE A 235 2.46 8.04 23.79
N ARG A 236 2.39 6.87 24.42
CA ARG A 236 1.13 6.35 25.00
C ARG A 236 0.69 7.14 26.24
N SER A 237 1.63 7.64 27.06
CA SER A 237 1.28 8.50 28.19
C SER A 237 0.61 9.82 27.77
N GLU A 238 0.82 10.24 26.52
CA GLU A 238 0.20 11.42 25.92
C GLU A 238 -1.11 11.08 25.17
N GLY A 239 -1.51 9.81 25.12
CA GLY A 239 -2.74 9.36 24.45
C GLY A 239 -2.61 9.16 22.93
N TYR A 240 -1.40 9.17 22.38
CA TYR A 240 -1.14 8.95 20.96
C TYR A 240 -0.90 7.48 20.63
N LEU A 241 -1.19 7.11 19.38
CA LEU A 241 -0.89 5.79 18.82
C LEU A 241 0.59 5.66 18.45
N LEU A 242 1.15 4.46 18.60
CA LEU A 242 2.48 4.12 18.12
C LEU A 242 2.43 2.94 17.16
N PHE A 243 2.84 3.17 15.92
CA PHE A 243 3.10 2.15 14.93
C PHE A 243 4.60 2.00 14.69
N THR A 244 5.03 0.83 14.21
CA THR A 244 6.39 0.67 13.71
C THR A 244 6.44 -0.05 12.37
N THR A 245 7.33 0.41 11.51
CA THR A 245 7.58 -0.18 10.21
C THR A 245 8.97 -0.79 10.22
N VAL A 246 9.06 -2.09 9.96
CA VAL A 246 10.31 -2.84 10.12
C VAL A 246 10.60 -3.64 8.85
N ASN A 247 11.83 -3.53 8.35
CA ASN A 247 12.34 -4.49 7.39
C ASN A 247 12.92 -5.70 8.15
N PRO A 248 12.38 -6.91 8.00
CA PRO A 248 12.85 -8.09 8.73
C PRO A 248 14.21 -8.61 8.23
N GLY A 249 14.85 -7.93 7.28
CA GLY A 249 16.17 -8.26 6.78
C GLY A 249 16.16 -9.49 5.88
N PHE A 250 15.55 -9.37 4.71
CA PHE A 250 15.53 -10.44 3.73
C PHE A 250 16.93 -10.71 3.14
N ALA A 251 17.31 -11.97 3.03
CA ALA A 251 18.50 -12.44 2.34
C ALA A 251 18.11 -13.20 1.07
N PHE A 252 18.88 -13.03 0.00
CA PHE A 252 18.58 -13.57 -1.33
C PHE A 252 19.75 -14.42 -1.80
N SER A 253 19.51 -15.70 -2.09
CA SER A 253 20.53 -16.68 -2.49
C SER A 253 20.01 -17.54 -3.62
N ASN A 254 20.57 -17.40 -4.83
CA ASN A 254 20.15 -18.07 -6.07
C ASN A 254 18.64 -17.87 -6.37
N SER A 255 17.80 -18.72 -5.77
CA SER A 255 16.35 -18.82 -5.94
C SER A 255 15.59 -18.71 -4.61
N ASP A 256 16.31 -18.80 -3.48
CA ASP A 256 15.75 -18.82 -2.15
C ASP A 256 15.80 -17.43 -1.53
N VAL A 257 14.71 -17.07 -0.87
CA VAL A 257 14.65 -15.89 -0.02
C VAL A 257 14.44 -16.37 1.39
N SER A 258 15.28 -15.89 2.30
CA SER A 258 15.08 -16.07 3.73
C SER A 258 14.96 -14.70 4.39
N PHE A 259 14.53 -14.67 5.64
CA PHE A 259 14.51 -13.47 6.46
C PHE A 259 15.31 -13.72 7.75
N ARG A 260 15.84 -12.66 8.34
CA ARG A 260 16.53 -12.77 9.63
C ARG A 260 15.52 -13.07 10.73
N ARG A 261 15.84 -14.05 11.58
CA ARG A 261 15.02 -14.45 12.72
C ARG A 261 15.33 -13.58 13.93
N ILE A 262 14.81 -12.35 13.89
CA ILE A 262 14.91 -11.37 14.97
C ILE A 262 13.81 -11.64 15.99
N ASP A 263 14.15 -11.57 17.28
CA ASP A 263 13.16 -11.77 18.36
C ASP A 263 12.29 -10.52 18.55
N TYR A 264 11.04 -10.59 18.12
CA TYR A 264 10.07 -9.50 18.26
C TYR A 264 9.17 -9.64 19.50
N SER A 265 9.46 -10.55 20.42
CA SER A 265 8.63 -10.80 21.62
C SER A 265 8.37 -9.53 22.44
N ASP A 266 9.34 -8.64 22.50
CA ASP A 266 9.25 -7.34 23.17
C ASP A 266 8.33 -6.35 22.45
N VAL A 267 8.25 -6.40 21.12
CA VAL A 267 7.48 -5.44 20.30
C VAL A 267 5.99 -5.52 20.59
N ARG A 268 5.49 -6.72 20.93
CA ARG A 268 4.05 -7.00 21.07
C ARG A 268 3.29 -6.05 22.01
N ASN A 269 3.96 -5.56 23.07
CA ASN A 269 3.33 -4.70 24.08
C ASN A 269 3.67 -3.21 23.88
N MET A 270 4.52 -2.90 22.90
CA MET A 270 5.05 -1.56 22.69
C MET A 270 4.24 -0.76 21.66
N VAL A 271 3.58 -1.41 20.71
CA VAL A 271 2.97 -0.75 19.56
C VAL A 271 1.48 -1.11 19.42
N ASP A 272 0.72 -0.19 18.83
CA ASP A 272 -0.67 -0.41 18.38
C ASP A 272 -0.70 -1.11 17.01
N GLY A 273 0.41 -1.09 16.27
CA GLY A 273 0.55 -1.86 15.05
C GLY A 273 1.98 -1.98 14.54
N VAL A 274 2.28 -3.09 13.86
CA VAL A 274 3.56 -3.34 13.19
C VAL A 274 3.34 -3.68 11.72
N ILE A 275 4.19 -3.12 10.87
CA ILE A 275 4.18 -3.34 9.42
C ILE A 275 5.55 -3.91 9.03
N PHE A 276 5.54 -5.10 8.46
CA PHE A 276 6.74 -5.73 7.92
C PHE A 276 6.85 -5.43 6.44
N ILE A 277 7.92 -4.75 6.06
CA ILE A 277 8.13 -4.25 4.70
C ILE A 277 9.26 -5.00 4.00
N ARG A 278 9.16 -5.15 2.68
CA ARG A 278 10.29 -5.60 1.85
C ARG A 278 11.21 -4.43 1.49
N GLU A 279 12.44 -4.77 1.12
CA GLU A 279 13.49 -3.81 0.75
C GLU A 279 13.26 -3.12 -0.60
N LEU A 280 12.40 -3.69 -1.46
CA LEU A 280 12.17 -3.18 -2.82
C LEU A 280 11.43 -1.83 -2.77
N ARG A 281 12.21 -0.74 -2.80
CA ARG A 281 11.75 0.67 -2.79
C ARG A 281 12.48 1.48 -3.84
N ALA A 282 12.02 2.71 -4.08
CA ALA A 282 12.71 3.66 -4.96
C ALA A 282 14.21 3.69 -4.64
N GLY A 283 15.04 3.48 -5.66
CA GLY A 283 16.49 3.36 -5.51
C GLY A 283 17.04 1.94 -5.37
N PHE A 284 16.20 0.90 -5.37
CA PHE A 284 16.65 -0.50 -5.36
C PHE A 284 17.60 -0.84 -6.51
N GLN A 285 18.76 -1.43 -6.20
CA GLN A 285 19.83 -1.78 -7.15
C GLN A 285 20.15 -3.28 -7.22
N GLY A 286 19.25 -4.16 -6.78
CA GLY A 286 19.50 -5.60 -6.77
C GLY A 286 18.98 -6.35 -8.01
N PRO A 287 19.22 -7.67 -8.08
CA PRO A 287 18.85 -8.50 -9.23
C PRO A 287 17.33 -8.59 -9.43
N PRO A 288 16.86 -8.92 -10.65
CA PRO A 288 15.45 -9.12 -10.94
C PRO A 288 14.81 -10.17 -10.03
N ARG A 289 13.65 -9.83 -9.46
CA ARG A 289 12.87 -10.73 -8.59
C ARG A 289 11.42 -10.26 -8.45
N PRO A 290 10.50 -11.15 -8.04
CA PRO A 290 9.13 -10.76 -7.68
C PRO A 290 9.07 -9.57 -6.72
N ILE A 291 8.16 -8.62 -6.99
CA ILE A 291 7.96 -7.41 -6.16
C ILE A 291 7.52 -7.78 -4.75
N THR A 292 6.67 -8.79 -4.63
CA THR A 292 6.35 -9.47 -3.38
C THR A 292 6.49 -10.97 -3.58
N SER A 293 6.41 -11.75 -2.51
CA SER A 293 6.17 -13.18 -2.60
C SER A 293 5.23 -13.60 -1.50
N VAL A 294 4.08 -14.13 -1.89
CA VAL A 294 3.07 -14.60 -0.94
C VAL A 294 3.63 -15.75 -0.10
N SER A 295 4.32 -16.73 -0.70
CA SER A 295 4.86 -17.87 0.03
C SER A 295 5.89 -17.48 1.09
N ILE A 296 6.77 -16.52 0.77
CA ILE A 296 7.76 -16.00 1.71
C ILE A 296 7.08 -15.14 2.79
N SER A 297 6.03 -14.41 2.45
CA SER A 297 5.25 -13.64 3.41
C SER A 297 4.51 -14.57 4.39
N ASP A 298 3.95 -15.67 3.89
CA ASP A 298 3.30 -16.70 4.69
C ASP A 298 4.26 -17.29 5.73
N GLU A 299 5.46 -17.70 5.31
CA GLU A 299 6.51 -18.21 6.20
C GLU A 299 6.95 -17.17 7.24
N LEU A 300 7.13 -15.91 6.82
CA LEU A 300 7.47 -14.81 7.72
C LEU A 300 6.41 -14.65 8.82
N PHE A 301 5.12 -14.67 8.45
CA PHE A 301 4.06 -14.47 9.43
C PHE A 301 3.83 -15.70 10.31
N ASP A 302 4.08 -16.91 9.82
CA ASP A 302 4.12 -18.11 10.67
C ASP A 302 5.20 -18.01 11.77
N TYR A 303 6.32 -17.37 11.46
CA TYR A 303 7.37 -17.08 12.44
C TYR A 303 6.98 -15.96 13.43
N LEU A 304 6.32 -14.89 12.95
CA LEU A 304 6.04 -13.70 13.76
C LEU A 304 4.84 -13.83 14.69
N ILE A 305 3.74 -14.45 14.23
CA ILE A 305 2.47 -14.53 14.97
C ILE A 305 2.60 -15.17 16.36
N PRO A 306 3.46 -16.18 16.59
CA PRO A 306 3.71 -16.70 17.94
C PRO A 306 4.26 -15.65 18.93
N THR A 307 4.87 -14.58 18.43
CA THR A 307 5.52 -13.53 19.25
C THR A 307 4.76 -12.20 19.27
N ILE A 308 4.04 -11.87 18.20
CA ILE A 308 3.26 -10.64 18.05
C ILE A 308 1.80 -11.03 17.76
N PRO A 309 0.81 -10.51 18.51
CA PRO A 309 -0.60 -10.70 18.22
C PRO A 309 -0.92 -10.38 16.76
N SER A 310 -1.63 -11.29 16.09
CA SER A 310 -1.96 -11.10 14.68
C SER A 310 -2.80 -9.84 14.48
N GLU A 311 -3.68 -9.49 15.42
CA GLU A 311 -4.48 -8.26 15.39
C GLU A 311 -3.68 -6.95 15.47
N SER A 312 -2.35 -7.03 15.66
CA SER A 312 -1.43 -5.88 15.60
C SER A 312 -0.56 -5.88 14.34
N ILE A 313 -0.63 -6.92 13.50
CA ILE A 313 0.18 -7.03 12.28
C ILE A 313 -0.63 -6.53 11.08
N TYR A 314 0.02 -5.73 10.24
CA TYR A 314 -0.51 -5.33 8.94
C TYR A 314 0.35 -5.89 7.82
N ILE A 315 -0.29 -6.54 6.85
CA ILE A 315 0.42 -7.06 5.68
C ILE A 315 0.76 -5.91 4.72
N GLU A 316 2.00 -5.86 4.22
CA GLU A 316 2.38 -4.88 3.19
C GLU A 316 1.82 -5.29 1.82
N ILE A 317 1.26 -4.33 1.08
CA ILE A 317 0.96 -4.48 -0.35
C ILE A 317 1.74 -3.41 -1.12
N PRO A 318 2.83 -3.78 -1.82
CA PRO A 318 3.69 -2.85 -2.53
C PRO A 318 3.17 -2.57 -3.96
N LEU A 319 2.50 -1.44 -4.18
CA LEU A 319 1.97 -1.00 -5.50
C LEU A 319 3.08 -0.51 -6.44
N LEU A 320 4.05 -1.38 -6.71
CA LEU A 320 5.27 -1.07 -7.47
C LEU A 320 5.46 -2.05 -8.62
N SER A 321 6.16 -1.57 -9.65
CA SER A 321 6.70 -2.42 -10.70
C SER A 321 8.12 -2.00 -11.03
N TYR A 322 8.89 -2.96 -11.52
CA TYR A 322 10.27 -2.77 -11.92
C TYR A 322 10.56 -3.49 -13.22
N ASP A 323 11.34 -2.81 -14.05
CA ASP A 323 11.86 -3.28 -15.32
C ASP A 323 13.38 -3.32 -15.22
N TRP A 324 13.94 -4.52 -15.40
CA TRP A 324 15.36 -4.77 -15.41
C TRP A 324 15.82 -5.09 -16.82
N GLU A 325 16.90 -4.43 -17.22
CA GLU A 325 17.69 -4.81 -18.38
C GLU A 325 18.53 -6.08 -18.09
N LEU A 326 18.65 -6.99 -19.07
CA LEU A 326 19.36 -8.27 -18.95
C LEU A 326 20.55 -8.36 -19.93
N PRO A 327 21.63 -9.10 -19.56
CA PRO A 327 21.85 -9.77 -18.28
C PRO A 327 22.08 -8.77 -17.13
N TYR A 328 21.72 -9.18 -15.92
CA TYR A 328 21.92 -8.34 -14.74
C TYR A 328 23.39 -8.25 -14.33
N SER A 329 23.85 -7.04 -14.00
CA SER A 329 25.08 -6.70 -13.30
C SER A 329 24.79 -5.58 -12.28
N SER A 330 25.77 -5.23 -11.44
CA SER A 330 25.63 -4.11 -10.49
C SER A 330 25.35 -2.76 -11.15
N ASP A 331 25.67 -2.62 -12.44
CA ASP A 331 25.48 -1.40 -13.22
C ASP A 331 24.23 -1.45 -14.11
N THR A 332 23.42 -2.51 -13.98
CA THR A 332 22.17 -2.68 -14.74
C THR A 332 21.23 -1.52 -14.47
N SER A 333 20.67 -0.96 -15.55
CA SER A 333 19.61 0.03 -15.44
C SER A 333 18.33 -0.64 -14.94
N ILE A 334 17.78 -0.08 -13.86
CA ILE A 334 16.54 -0.54 -13.24
C ILE A 334 15.56 0.62 -13.25
N ARG A 335 14.37 0.40 -13.83
CA ARG A 335 13.31 1.41 -13.90
C ARG A 335 12.14 1.00 -13.02
N CYS A 336 11.82 1.83 -12.02
CA CYS A 336 10.56 1.73 -11.30
C CYS A 336 9.45 2.44 -12.08
N MET A 337 8.26 1.85 -12.17
CA MET A 337 7.11 2.47 -12.85
C MET A 337 5.78 2.16 -12.17
N ALA A 338 4.72 2.88 -12.57
CA ALA A 338 3.36 2.60 -12.14
C ALA A 338 2.87 1.25 -12.70
N LEU A 339 1.97 0.57 -11.97
CA LEU A 339 1.41 -0.72 -12.38
C LEU A 339 0.70 -0.65 -13.73
N SER A 340 -0.02 0.44 -14.01
CA SER A 340 -0.66 0.67 -15.32
C SER A 340 0.35 0.83 -16.45
N SER A 341 1.52 1.41 -16.19
CA SER A 341 2.61 1.53 -17.15
C SER A 341 3.22 0.17 -17.49
N ALA A 342 3.32 -0.74 -16.52
CA ALA A 342 3.79 -2.10 -16.78
C ALA A 342 2.86 -2.85 -17.76
N VAL A 343 1.54 -2.73 -17.59
CA VAL A 343 0.55 -3.32 -18.51
C VAL A 343 0.62 -2.68 -19.89
N SER A 344 0.72 -1.35 -19.95
CA SER A 344 0.84 -0.63 -21.24
C SER A 344 2.12 -1.03 -21.99
N LEU A 345 3.24 -1.17 -21.26
CA LEU A 345 4.50 -1.64 -21.82
C LEU A 345 4.37 -3.07 -22.39
N ALA A 346 3.67 -3.96 -21.68
CA ALA A 346 3.43 -5.32 -22.19
C ALA A 346 2.64 -5.32 -23.50
N TYR A 347 1.64 -4.42 -23.63
CA TYR A 347 0.91 -4.21 -24.88
C TYR A 347 1.83 -3.71 -25.99
N ASP A 348 2.57 -2.63 -25.74
CA ASP A 348 3.44 -1.97 -26.73
C ASP A 348 4.50 -2.90 -27.32
N VAL A 349 5.05 -3.80 -26.50
CA VAL A 349 6.10 -4.75 -26.92
C VAL A 349 5.52 -6.10 -27.35
N GLY A 350 4.20 -6.28 -27.34
CA GLY A 350 3.52 -7.52 -27.69
C GLY A 350 3.86 -8.70 -26.78
N ALA A 351 4.14 -8.45 -25.50
CA ALA A 351 4.46 -9.48 -24.52
C ALA A 351 3.20 -10.11 -23.91
N VAL A 352 3.30 -11.40 -23.59
CA VAL A 352 2.29 -12.11 -22.79
C VAL A 352 2.65 -11.98 -21.32
N ILE A 353 1.71 -11.52 -20.50
CA ILE A 353 1.86 -11.45 -19.04
C ILE A 353 1.77 -12.88 -18.49
N ARG A 354 2.86 -13.34 -17.90
CA ARG A 354 2.94 -14.62 -17.18
C ARG A 354 2.69 -14.39 -15.70
N PHE A 355 2.43 -15.48 -14.98
CA PHE A 355 2.19 -15.45 -13.55
C PHE A 355 3.03 -16.54 -12.89
N ASP A 356 3.81 -16.15 -11.89
CA ASP A 356 4.56 -17.09 -11.07
C ASP A 356 3.69 -17.56 -9.91
N GLU A 357 3.26 -18.81 -9.93
CA GLU A 357 2.33 -19.39 -8.95
C GLU A 357 2.93 -19.54 -7.55
N ASN A 358 4.26 -19.56 -7.41
CA ASN A 358 4.89 -19.65 -6.09
C ASN A 358 4.87 -18.31 -5.35
N SER A 359 5.37 -17.26 -6.01
CA SER A 359 5.34 -15.90 -5.46
C SER A 359 3.97 -15.23 -5.59
N MET A 360 3.07 -15.79 -6.39
CA MET A 360 1.77 -15.23 -6.77
C MET A 360 1.93 -13.83 -7.38
N THR A 361 2.93 -13.66 -8.25
CA THR A 361 3.32 -12.37 -8.81
C THR A 361 3.41 -12.43 -10.34
N PRO A 362 2.83 -11.46 -11.08
CA PRO A 362 2.93 -11.41 -12.52
C PRO A 362 4.29 -10.89 -13.01
N PHE A 363 4.68 -11.36 -14.20
CA PHE A 363 5.87 -10.88 -14.89
C PHE A 363 5.74 -11.03 -16.41
N PHE A 364 6.57 -10.32 -17.14
CA PHE A 364 6.77 -10.60 -18.57
C PHE A 364 8.21 -10.29 -18.97
N MET A 365 8.61 -10.81 -20.12
CA MET A 365 9.90 -10.53 -20.73
C MET A 365 9.67 -9.95 -22.12
N TYR A 366 10.54 -9.06 -22.54
CA TYR A 366 10.55 -8.53 -23.89
C TYR A 366 11.98 -8.23 -24.33
N ARG A 367 12.17 -8.05 -25.64
CA ARG A 367 13.45 -7.60 -26.20
C ARG A 367 13.27 -6.21 -26.77
N ASN A 368 14.14 -5.30 -26.37
CA ASN A 368 14.16 -3.96 -26.92
C ASN A 368 14.53 -4.02 -28.41
N THR A 369 13.72 -3.42 -29.28
CA THR A 369 13.90 -3.45 -30.74
C THR A 369 14.66 -2.23 -31.26
N TYR A 370 15.02 -1.26 -30.42
CA TYR A 370 15.81 -0.10 -30.82
C TYR A 370 17.20 -0.54 -31.31
N PRO A 371 17.64 -0.14 -32.52
CA PRO A 371 18.84 -0.69 -33.18
C PRO A 371 20.15 -0.56 -32.38
N LEU A 372 20.23 0.42 -31.48
CA LEU A 372 21.42 0.72 -30.69
C LEU A 372 21.40 0.11 -29.28
N ASN A 373 20.29 -0.50 -28.83
CA ASN A 373 20.18 -1.09 -27.50
C ASN A 373 19.27 -2.32 -27.48
N GLN A 374 19.61 -3.35 -28.25
CA GLN A 374 18.87 -4.61 -28.30
C GLN A 374 19.18 -5.50 -27.09
N LYS A 375 18.65 -5.11 -25.93
CA LYS A 375 18.77 -5.90 -24.71
C LYS A 375 17.45 -6.56 -24.35
N ASP A 376 17.55 -7.70 -23.68
CA ASP A 376 16.39 -8.38 -23.11
C ASP A 376 16.01 -7.68 -21.81
N HIS A 377 14.74 -7.71 -21.47
CA HIS A 377 14.19 -7.11 -20.27
C HIS A 377 13.28 -8.10 -19.55
N ILE A 378 13.20 -7.97 -18.23
CA ILE A 378 12.20 -8.63 -17.41
C ILE A 378 11.50 -7.59 -16.54
N VAL A 379 10.17 -7.67 -16.52
CA VAL A 379 9.33 -6.78 -15.73
C VAL A 379 8.61 -7.62 -14.69
N TRP A 380 8.78 -7.26 -13.41
CA TRP A 380 7.95 -7.77 -12.31
C TRP A 380 7.06 -6.66 -11.78
N PHE A 381 5.82 -6.99 -11.48
CA PHE A 381 4.83 -6.06 -10.96
C PHE A 381 3.83 -6.83 -10.10
N ILE A 382 2.84 -6.16 -9.52
CA ILE A 382 1.70 -6.84 -8.87
C ILE A 382 0.40 -6.50 -9.59
N ASP A 383 -0.58 -7.39 -9.52
CA ASP A 383 -1.91 -7.14 -10.06
C ASP A 383 -3.01 -7.63 -9.10
N ALA A 384 -4.25 -7.65 -9.59
CA ALA A 384 -5.41 -8.09 -8.81
C ALA A 384 -5.23 -9.49 -8.19
N ARG A 385 -4.51 -10.42 -8.84
CA ARG A 385 -4.27 -11.78 -8.32
C ARG A 385 -3.37 -11.73 -7.10
N THR A 386 -2.27 -10.99 -7.18
CA THR A 386 -1.34 -10.79 -6.06
C THR A 386 -2.03 -10.11 -4.89
N ILE A 387 -2.74 -9.01 -5.16
CA ILE A 387 -3.46 -8.21 -4.16
C ILE A 387 -4.51 -9.06 -3.45
N ASN A 388 -5.33 -9.79 -4.21
CA ASN A 388 -6.35 -10.66 -3.65
C ASN A 388 -5.74 -11.72 -2.73
N THR A 389 -4.61 -12.30 -3.13
CA THR A 389 -3.94 -13.34 -2.35
C THR A 389 -3.37 -12.76 -1.05
N MET A 390 -2.75 -11.58 -1.09
CA MET A 390 -2.24 -10.91 0.11
C MET A 390 -3.35 -10.53 1.10
N LEU A 391 -4.49 -10.03 0.61
CA LEU A 391 -5.64 -9.72 1.47
C LEU A 391 -6.22 -10.98 2.12
N HIS A 392 -6.35 -12.08 1.37
CA HIS A 392 -6.78 -13.36 1.93
C HIS A 392 -5.78 -13.95 2.93
N LEU A 393 -4.48 -13.77 2.71
CA LEU A 393 -3.44 -14.18 3.65
C LEU A 393 -3.60 -13.44 4.99
N ALA A 394 -3.80 -12.12 4.94
CA ALA A 394 -4.08 -11.33 6.14
C ALA A 394 -5.35 -11.78 6.87
N ALA A 395 -6.45 -11.97 6.13
CA ALA A 395 -7.71 -12.45 6.71
C ALA A 395 -7.58 -13.85 7.32
N GLY A 396 -6.95 -14.79 6.61
CA GLY A 396 -6.76 -16.18 7.05
C GLY A 396 -5.87 -16.29 8.29
N LYS A 397 -4.93 -15.37 8.47
CA LYS A 397 -4.08 -15.27 9.66
C LYS A 397 -4.61 -14.32 10.73
N CYS A 398 -5.86 -13.83 10.61
CA CYS A 398 -6.49 -12.92 11.58
C CYS A 398 -5.66 -11.66 11.86
N MET A 399 -5.04 -11.11 10.82
CA MET A 399 -4.26 -9.87 10.92
C MET A 399 -5.15 -8.64 11.09
N ALA A 400 -4.59 -7.52 11.57
CA ALA A 400 -5.30 -6.24 11.66
C ALA A 400 -5.87 -5.80 10.30
N GLY A 401 -5.08 -6.00 9.26
CA GLY A 401 -5.45 -5.70 7.89
C GLY A 401 -4.24 -5.46 6.99
N ALA A 402 -4.35 -4.49 6.08
CA ALA A 402 -3.35 -4.24 5.04
C ALA A 402 -2.75 -2.84 5.13
N SER A 403 -1.48 -2.73 4.74
CA SER A 403 -0.74 -1.48 4.65
C SER A 403 -0.20 -1.28 3.23
N ILE A 404 -0.65 -0.25 2.55
CA ILE A 404 -0.39 -0.03 1.12
C ILE A 404 0.86 0.84 0.93
N TRP A 405 1.90 0.30 0.31
CA TRP A 405 3.13 1.03 -0.04
C TRP A 405 3.20 1.25 -1.56
N ASN A 406 3.00 2.44 -2.10
CA ASN A 406 2.45 3.62 -1.45
C ASN A 406 1.26 4.13 -2.29
N ILE A 407 0.51 5.09 -1.78
CA ILE A 407 -0.72 5.57 -2.43
C ILE A 407 -0.47 6.76 -3.37
N MET A 408 0.78 7.05 -3.71
CA MET A 408 1.13 8.23 -4.52
C MET A 408 0.56 8.17 -5.95
N ILE A 409 0.26 6.96 -6.43
CA ILE A 409 -0.38 6.72 -7.73
C ILE A 409 -1.63 5.87 -7.49
N TYR A 410 -2.77 6.33 -8.00
CA TYR A 410 -4.03 5.62 -7.85
C TYR A 410 -4.06 4.35 -8.72
N PHE A 411 -4.21 3.19 -8.09
CA PHE A 411 -4.35 1.90 -8.78
C PHE A 411 -5.73 1.30 -8.50
N GLN A 412 -6.65 1.45 -9.46
CA GLN A 412 -8.06 1.10 -9.30
C GLN A 412 -8.29 -0.36 -8.89
N GLN A 413 -7.55 -1.31 -9.46
CA GLN A 413 -7.71 -2.74 -9.14
C GLN A 413 -7.44 -3.06 -7.66
N MET A 414 -6.52 -2.34 -6.99
CA MET A 414 -6.29 -2.50 -5.54
C MET A 414 -7.58 -2.26 -4.76
N TRP A 415 -8.25 -1.16 -5.08
CA TRP A 415 -9.43 -0.72 -4.36
C TRP A 415 -10.65 -1.55 -4.72
N SER A 416 -10.83 -1.92 -5.99
CA SER A 416 -11.91 -2.82 -6.44
C SER A 416 -11.84 -4.19 -5.79
N VAL A 417 -10.64 -4.78 -5.68
CA VAL A 417 -10.43 -6.07 -4.97
C VAL A 417 -10.75 -5.92 -3.48
N LEU A 418 -10.33 -4.82 -2.85
CA LEU A 418 -10.58 -4.56 -1.44
C LEU A 418 -12.09 -4.43 -1.14
N VAL A 419 -12.79 -3.48 -1.77
CA VAL A 419 -14.17 -3.13 -1.36
C VAL A 419 -15.22 -4.14 -1.80
N SER A 420 -14.91 -4.95 -2.82
CA SER A 420 -15.80 -6.04 -3.21
C SER A 420 -15.73 -7.24 -2.24
N GLN A 421 -14.86 -7.18 -1.23
CA GLN A 421 -14.62 -8.25 -0.27
C GLN A 421 -14.66 -7.80 1.18
N TYR A 422 -14.26 -6.57 1.50
CA TYR A 422 -14.11 -6.12 2.87
C TYR A 422 -14.74 -4.76 3.10
N ASP A 423 -15.41 -4.62 4.24
CA ASP A 423 -15.80 -3.32 4.77
C ASP A 423 -14.59 -2.68 5.48
N VAL A 424 -14.16 -1.53 5.01
CA VAL A 424 -13.04 -0.80 5.63
C VAL A 424 -13.52 -0.10 6.90
N ILE A 425 -12.81 -0.37 7.99
CA ILE A 425 -13.08 0.19 9.32
C ILE A 425 -12.66 1.67 9.36
N LYS A 426 -13.54 2.52 9.90
CA LYS A 426 -13.25 3.93 10.21
C LYS A 426 -13.46 4.12 11.72
N TYR A 427 -12.47 4.69 12.39
CA TYR A 427 -12.52 4.95 13.84
C TYR A 427 -12.91 6.38 14.19
N LEU A 428 -12.73 7.30 13.25
CA LEU A 428 -13.24 8.66 13.37
C LEU A 428 -14.70 8.73 12.89
N PRO A 429 -15.51 9.64 13.44
CA PRO A 429 -16.84 9.91 12.91
C PRO A 429 -16.75 10.44 11.47
N GLU A 430 -17.77 10.11 10.67
CA GLU A 430 -17.91 10.50 9.28
C GLU A 430 -18.90 11.63 9.06
#